data_AF-A0A962UBH6-F1
#
_entry.id   AF-A0A962UBH6-F1
#
_cell.length_a   1.000
_cell.length_b   1.000
_cell.length_c   1.000
_cell.angle_alpha   90.00
_cell.angle_beta   90.00
_cell.angle_gamma   90.00
#
_symmetry.space_group_name_H-M   'P 1'
#
loop_
_entity.id
_entity.type
_entity.pdbx_description
1 polymer ?
#
loop_
_entity_poly.entity_id
_entity_poly.type
_entity_poly.pdbx_seq_one_letter_code
_entity_poly.pdbx_strand_id
1 'polypeptide(L)'
;MPQALASGHFNDDAPTRCAGEVINDHALSRYRQAAHRAVDWFAARIDNDRSVGDECGDLYCVYKLPYLMQLAGHLELAHCLLDGIHVRFLRPDSNFMTTDDVKTADPVLACYPGYINGWIAMAAHKVGRFDLSSPAWGYLRGFRHVGQEVLPSTMPPAGLTGPSKC
;
A
#
# COMPACT_ATOMS: atom_id res chain seq x y z
N MET A 1 41.89 -57.60 4.22
CA MET A 1 41.96 -57.73 2.75
C MET A 1 40.77 -58.57 2.30
N PRO A 2 40.14 -58.35 1.12
CA PRO A 2 40.40 -57.42 0.00
C PRO A 2 39.18 -56.46 -0.20
N GLN A 3 38.98 -55.58 -1.18
CA GLN A 3 39.69 -55.11 -2.38
C GLN A 3 39.10 -53.72 -2.71
N ALA A 4 39.92 -52.82 -3.25
CA ALA A 4 39.54 -51.50 -3.74
C ALA A 4 38.81 -51.59 -5.10
N LEU A 5 37.87 -50.67 -5.34
CA LEU A 5 37.51 -50.19 -6.67
C LEU A 5 37.44 -48.67 -6.67
N ALA A 6 38.05 -48.10 -7.69
CA ALA A 6 38.46 -46.72 -7.79
C ALA A 6 37.44 -45.83 -8.52
N SER A 7 37.62 -44.53 -8.25
CA SER A 7 37.50 -43.40 -9.19
C SER A 7 36.14 -43.13 -9.84
N GLY A 8 35.33 -42.34 -9.14
CA GLY A 8 34.53 -41.29 -9.76
C GLY A 8 35.17 -39.94 -9.43
N HIS A 9 35.90 -39.34 -10.37
CA HIS A 9 36.23 -37.91 -10.32
C HIS A 9 34.93 -37.14 -10.56
N PHE A 10 34.24 -36.77 -9.48
CA PHE A 10 33.27 -35.70 -9.54
C PHE A 10 34.06 -34.41 -9.51
N ASN A 11 34.01 -33.68 -10.62
CA ASN A 11 34.72 -32.44 -10.83
C ASN A 11 34.13 -31.40 -9.86
N ASP A 12 34.80 -31.16 -8.73
CA ASP A 12 34.42 -30.19 -7.69
C ASP A 12 34.81 -28.74 -8.05
N ASP A 13 35.02 -28.45 -9.33
CA ASP A 13 35.48 -27.14 -9.83
C ASP A 13 34.39 -26.42 -10.63
N ALA A 14 33.26 -26.16 -9.97
CA ALA A 14 32.39 -25.07 -10.37
C ALA A 14 31.95 -24.29 -9.13
N PRO A 15 32.54 -23.13 -8.82
CA PRO A 15 31.91 -22.21 -7.89
C PRO A 15 30.57 -21.83 -8.51
N THR A 16 29.50 -22.40 -7.96
CA THR A 16 28.14 -21.89 -8.18
C THR A 16 28.12 -20.50 -7.59
N ARG A 17 28.56 -19.51 -8.37
CA ARG A 17 28.33 -18.09 -8.11
C ARG A 17 26.85 -17.84 -8.31
N CYS A 18 26.02 -18.28 -7.37
CA CYS A 18 24.88 -17.47 -6.98
C CYS A 18 25.50 -16.20 -6.43
N ALA A 19 25.58 -15.17 -7.27
CA ALA A 19 26.02 -13.84 -6.87
C ALA A 19 24.99 -13.29 -5.88
N GLY A 20 25.07 -13.76 -4.63
CA GLY A 20 24.61 -13.03 -3.49
C GLY A 20 25.51 -11.81 -3.42
N GLU A 21 25.04 -10.71 -4.00
CA GLU A 21 25.55 -9.40 -3.63
C GLU A 21 25.45 -9.33 -2.11
N VAL A 22 26.59 -9.40 -1.44
CA VAL A 22 26.68 -9.18 -0.01
C VAL A 22 26.20 -7.75 0.18
N ILE A 23 24.92 -7.58 0.50
CA ILE A 23 24.37 -6.28 0.87
C ILE A 23 25.25 -5.85 2.04
N ASN A 24 26.04 -4.80 1.81
CA ASN A 24 26.96 -4.27 2.80
C ASN A 24 26.17 -4.06 4.10
N ASP A 25 26.48 -4.82 5.15
CA ASP A 25 25.74 -4.81 6.42
C ASP A 25 25.65 -3.40 7.01
N HIS A 26 26.67 -2.56 6.75
CA HIS A 26 26.64 -1.15 7.12
C HIS A 26 25.63 -0.33 6.33
N ALA A 27 25.49 -0.58 5.02
CA ALA A 27 24.47 0.07 4.21
C ALA A 27 23.07 -0.32 4.68
N LEU A 28 22.82 -1.62 4.87
CA LEU A 28 21.53 -2.13 5.38
C LEU A 28 21.19 -1.53 6.76
N SER A 29 22.17 -1.47 7.67
CA SER A 29 22.00 -0.86 8.99
C SER A 29 21.62 0.61 8.89
N ARG A 30 22.29 1.40 8.03
CA ARG A 30 21.94 2.81 7.80
C ARG A 30 20.53 2.99 7.24
N TYR A 31 20.11 2.14 6.30
CA TYR A 31 18.76 2.16 5.77
C TYR A 31 17.71 1.89 6.85
N ARG A 32 17.91 0.87 7.68
CA ARG A 32 17.01 0.56 8.81
C ARG A 32 16.93 1.71 9.80
N GLN A 33 18.07 2.29 10.18
CA GLN A 33 18.09 3.43 11.08
C GLN A 33 17.37 4.66 10.49
N ALA A 34 17.54 4.91 9.18
CA ALA A 34 16.82 6.00 8.52
C ALA A 34 15.30 5.75 8.50
N ALA A 35 14.87 4.51 8.23
CA ALA A 35 13.47 4.13 8.26
C ALA A 35 12.87 4.28 9.67
N HIS A 36 13.57 3.81 10.72
CA HIS A 36 13.12 3.96 12.10
C HIS A 36 12.99 5.44 12.49
N ARG A 37 14.00 6.27 12.18
CA ARG A 37 13.91 7.72 12.46
C ARG A 37 12.75 8.39 11.75
N ALA A 38 12.43 7.98 10.52
CA ALA A 38 11.28 8.51 9.80
C ALA A 38 9.96 8.11 10.47
N VAL A 39 9.81 6.84 10.87
CA VAL A 39 8.64 6.36 11.60
C VAL A 39 8.51 7.08 12.94
N ASP A 40 9.58 7.17 13.73
CA ASP A 40 9.60 7.85 15.02
C ASP A 40 9.19 9.32 14.88
N TRP A 41 9.68 9.99 13.83
CA TRP A 41 9.31 11.37 13.54
C TRP A 41 7.83 11.53 13.22
N PHE A 42 7.24 10.62 12.43
CA PHE A 42 5.80 10.64 12.17
C PHE A 42 5.01 10.31 13.43
N ALA A 43 5.38 9.26 14.16
CA ALA A 43 4.70 8.83 15.37
C ALA A 43 4.65 9.94 16.43
N ALA A 44 5.74 10.68 16.60
CA ALA A 44 5.81 11.82 17.53
C ALA A 44 4.95 13.02 17.12
N ARG A 45 4.41 13.05 15.89
CA ARG A 45 3.59 14.15 15.35
C ARG A 45 2.14 13.76 15.12
N ILE A 46 1.78 12.50 15.35
CA ILE A 46 0.38 12.07 15.40
C ILE A 46 -0.13 12.48 16.77
N ASP A 47 -0.98 13.49 16.83
CA ASP A 47 -1.57 13.95 18.09
C ASP A 47 -2.79 13.09 18.47
N ASN A 48 -3.23 13.20 19.73
CA ASN A 48 -4.38 12.52 20.30
C ASN A 48 -5.69 12.85 19.58
N ASP A 49 -5.77 14.01 18.92
CA ASP A 49 -6.90 14.40 18.07
C ASP A 49 -6.91 13.69 16.71
N ARG A 50 -5.96 12.76 16.49
CA ARG A 50 -5.83 11.90 15.31
C ARG A 50 -5.43 12.68 14.05
N SER A 51 -4.97 13.92 14.22
CA SER A 51 -4.34 14.72 13.17
C SER A 51 -2.83 14.47 13.11
N VAL A 52 -2.20 14.97 12.06
CA VAL A 52 -0.75 14.87 11.86
C VAL A 52 -0.19 16.27 11.83
N GLY A 53 0.32 16.71 12.98
CA GLY A 53 0.80 18.07 13.22
C GLY A 53 -0.29 19.15 13.09
N ASP A 54 0.09 20.36 13.48
CA ASP A 54 -0.85 21.48 13.68
C ASP A 54 -1.45 22.08 12.38
N GLU A 55 -0.99 21.67 11.19
CA GLU A 55 -1.12 22.54 10.00
C GLU A 55 -1.81 21.94 8.77
N CYS A 56 -2.04 20.62 8.68
CA CYS A 56 -2.63 20.07 7.46
C CYS A 56 -4.06 19.52 7.66
N GLY A 57 -5.03 20.37 7.33
CA GLY A 57 -6.44 20.03 7.26
C GLY A 57 -6.82 19.07 6.13
N ASP A 58 -5.92 18.83 5.17
CA ASP A 58 -6.21 18.10 3.94
C ASP A 58 -6.00 16.58 4.05
N LEU A 59 -6.85 15.84 3.35
CA LEU A 59 -6.77 14.40 3.23
C LEU A 59 -5.42 13.89 2.68
N TYR A 60 -4.76 14.63 1.77
CA TYR A 60 -3.48 14.21 1.20
C TYR A 60 -2.35 14.11 2.24
N CYS A 61 -2.48 14.79 3.38
CA CYS A 61 -1.47 14.77 4.42
C CYS A 61 -1.48 13.50 5.25
N VAL A 62 -2.60 12.77 5.27
CA VAL A 62 -2.78 11.63 6.18
C VAL A 62 -3.01 10.29 5.47
N TYR A 63 -3.52 10.27 4.23
CA TYR A 63 -4.05 9.05 3.60
C TYR A 63 -3.08 7.85 3.48
N LYS A 64 -1.76 8.09 3.45
CA LYS A 64 -0.73 7.03 3.40
C LYS A 64 -0.23 6.58 4.76
N LEU A 65 -0.40 7.41 5.79
CA LEU A 65 0.21 7.18 7.10
C LEU A 65 -0.34 5.93 7.82
N PRO A 66 -1.64 5.58 7.74
CA PRO A 66 -2.11 4.31 8.31
C PRO A 66 -1.35 3.10 7.77
N TYR A 67 -1.07 3.07 6.47
CA TYR A 67 -0.33 1.98 5.84
C TYR A 67 1.13 1.96 6.32
N LEU A 68 1.78 3.12 6.41
CA LEU A 68 3.13 3.24 6.95
C LEU A 68 3.22 2.74 8.40
N MET A 69 2.31 3.19 9.26
CA MET A 69 2.29 2.79 10.68
C MET A 69 2.06 1.28 10.82
N GLN A 70 1.20 0.70 9.99
CA GLN A 70 1.04 -0.74 9.93
C GLN A 70 2.34 -1.47 9.55
N LEU A 71 3.02 -1.04 8.47
CA LEU A 71 4.26 -1.67 8.03
C LEU A 71 5.37 -1.58 9.09
N ALA A 72 5.36 -0.52 9.88
CA ALA A 72 6.30 -0.30 10.96
C ALA A 72 5.91 -0.99 12.30
N GLY A 73 4.77 -1.71 12.34
CA GLY A 73 4.32 -2.43 13.53
C GLY A 73 3.53 -1.59 14.55
N HIS A 74 3.22 -0.33 14.23
CA HIS A 74 2.43 0.58 15.09
C HIS A 74 0.94 0.46 14.78
N LEU A 75 0.35 -0.70 15.06
CA LEU A 75 -1.06 -0.98 14.75
C LEU A 75 -2.02 -0.01 15.44
N GLU A 76 -1.79 0.33 16.70
CA GLU A 76 -2.64 1.28 17.45
C GLU A 76 -2.66 2.66 16.78
N LEU A 77 -1.50 3.16 16.34
CA LEU A 77 -1.43 4.42 15.59
C LEU A 77 -2.10 4.33 14.23
N ALA A 78 -2.00 3.19 13.54
CA ALA A 78 -2.71 2.97 12.29
C ALA A 78 -4.24 3.03 12.49
N HIS A 79 -4.76 2.41 13.55
CA HIS A 79 -6.18 2.49 13.91
C HIS A 79 -6.60 3.92 14.27
N CYS A 80 -5.78 4.62 15.06
CA CYS A 80 -6.01 6.01 15.46
C CYS A 80 -6.13 6.93 14.23
N LEU A 81 -5.20 6.82 13.28
CA LEU A 81 -5.25 7.58 12.02
C LEU A 81 -6.47 7.23 11.16
N LEU A 82 -6.85 5.95 11.07
CA LEU A 82 -8.04 5.53 10.33
C LEU A 82 -9.32 6.10 10.96
N ASP A 83 -9.40 6.18 12.28
CA ASP A 83 -10.52 6.84 12.95
C ASP A 83 -10.57 8.34 12.65
N GLY A 84 -9.42 9.01 12.63
CA GLY A 84 -9.33 10.42 12.21
C GLY A 84 -9.80 10.60 10.77
N ILE A 85 -9.38 9.71 9.86
CA ILE A 85 -9.81 9.72 8.46
C ILE A 85 -11.32 9.50 8.33
N HIS A 86 -11.87 8.54 9.08
CA HIS A 86 -13.30 8.27 9.11
C HIS A 86 -14.08 9.52 9.49
N VAL A 87 -13.77 10.10 10.64
CA VAL A 87 -14.53 11.21 11.23
C VAL A 87 -14.46 12.46 10.34
N ARG A 88 -13.30 12.75 9.75
CA ARG A 88 -13.07 14.01 9.04
C ARG A 88 -13.41 13.94 7.55
N PHE A 89 -13.15 12.81 6.89
CA PHE A 89 -13.09 12.77 5.44
C PHE A 89 -14.07 11.81 4.79
N LEU A 90 -14.60 10.80 5.50
CA LEU A 90 -15.61 9.92 4.90
C LEU A 90 -16.91 10.69 4.67
N ARG A 91 -17.47 10.54 3.47
CA ARG A 91 -18.74 11.12 3.07
C ARG A 91 -19.82 10.04 2.90
N PRO A 92 -21.12 10.41 2.93
CA PRO A 92 -22.22 9.45 2.80
C PRO A 92 -22.21 8.63 1.50
N ASP A 93 -21.61 9.15 0.43
CA ASP A 93 -21.44 8.48 -0.87
C ASP A 93 -20.26 7.50 -0.89
N SER A 94 -19.65 7.21 0.26
CA SER A 94 -18.47 6.36 0.43
C SER A 94 -17.17 6.93 -0.17
N ASN A 95 -17.17 8.20 -0.58
CA ASN A 95 -15.98 8.91 -1.00
C ASN A 95 -15.23 9.50 0.22
N PHE A 96 -13.91 9.65 0.11
CA PHE A 96 -13.13 10.40 1.09
C PHE A 96 -12.74 11.75 0.51
N MET A 97 -13.08 12.85 1.16
CA MET A 97 -12.87 14.21 0.64
C MET A 97 -12.40 15.15 1.75
N THR A 98 -11.56 16.14 1.42
CA THR A 98 -11.14 17.18 2.36
C THR A 98 -12.33 18.04 2.81
N THR A 99 -13.11 18.57 1.86
CA THR A 99 -14.38 19.28 2.11
C THR A 99 -15.52 18.56 1.38
N ASP A 100 -16.70 19.15 1.24
CA ASP A 100 -17.82 18.55 0.51
C ASP A 100 -17.64 18.59 -1.01
N ASP A 101 -16.86 19.56 -1.50
CA ASP A 101 -16.62 19.85 -2.90
C ASP A 101 -15.16 19.62 -3.33
N VAL A 102 -14.23 19.53 -2.38
CA VAL A 102 -12.79 19.38 -2.65
C VAL A 102 -12.31 18.01 -2.18
N LYS A 103 -11.84 17.20 -3.14
CA LYS A 103 -11.20 15.91 -2.87
C LYS A 103 -9.94 16.09 -2.02
N THR A 104 -9.11 17.03 -2.45
CA THR A 104 -7.82 17.38 -1.88
C THR A 104 -7.34 18.68 -2.52
N ALA A 105 -6.60 19.50 -1.78
CA ALA A 105 -5.99 20.73 -2.27
C ALA A 105 -4.79 20.49 -3.20
N ASP A 106 -4.22 19.27 -3.23
CA ASP A 106 -3.16 18.92 -4.16
C ASP A 106 -3.74 18.71 -5.59
N PRO A 107 -3.36 19.54 -6.57
CA PRO A 107 -3.95 19.49 -7.90
C PRO A 107 -3.58 18.22 -8.69
N VAL A 108 -2.43 17.61 -8.39
CA VAL A 108 -2.01 16.36 -9.05
C VAL A 108 -2.87 15.21 -8.54
N LEU A 109 -3.03 15.10 -7.21
CA LEU A 109 -3.85 14.06 -6.60
C LEU A 109 -5.34 14.24 -6.91
N ALA A 110 -5.82 15.47 -7.04
CA ALA A 110 -7.20 15.77 -7.44
C ALA A 110 -7.56 15.16 -8.81
N CYS A 111 -6.59 15.03 -9.73
CA CYS A 111 -6.77 14.39 -11.04
C CYS A 111 -6.91 12.85 -10.96
N TYR A 112 -6.63 12.23 -9.82
CA TYR A 112 -6.73 10.78 -9.62
C TYR A 112 -7.71 10.44 -8.49
N PRO A 113 -9.03 10.62 -8.70
CA PRO A 113 -10.04 10.55 -7.63
C PRO A 113 -10.07 9.21 -6.88
N GLY A 114 -9.77 8.10 -7.56
CA GLY A 114 -9.68 6.78 -6.93
C GLY A 114 -8.39 6.52 -6.15
N TYR A 115 -7.32 7.29 -6.38
CA TYR A 115 -5.99 6.97 -5.85
C TYR A 115 -5.95 7.00 -4.32
N ILE A 116 -6.47 8.07 -3.72
CA ILE A 116 -6.52 8.23 -2.26
C ILE A 116 -7.40 7.14 -1.62
N ASN A 117 -8.57 6.83 -2.20
CA ASN A 117 -9.45 5.77 -1.70
C ASN A 117 -8.76 4.40 -1.77
N GLY A 118 -7.95 4.15 -2.80
CA GLY A 118 -7.17 2.92 -2.92
C GLY A 118 -6.23 2.70 -1.74
N TRP A 119 -5.46 3.72 -1.37
CA TRP A 119 -4.56 3.66 -0.22
C TRP A 119 -5.30 3.43 1.11
N ILE A 120 -6.40 4.15 1.32
CA ILE A 120 -7.23 3.99 2.53
C ILE A 120 -7.85 2.59 2.57
N ALA A 121 -8.38 2.10 1.45
CA ALA A 121 -8.95 0.75 1.34
C ALA A 121 -7.92 -0.32 1.70
N MET A 122 -6.71 -0.24 1.14
CA MET A 122 -5.63 -1.19 1.42
C MET A 122 -5.22 -1.17 2.89
N ALA A 123 -5.00 0.01 3.47
CA ALA A 123 -4.61 0.14 4.86
C ALA A 123 -5.69 -0.38 5.80
N ALA A 124 -6.94 0.05 5.62
CA ALA A 124 -8.06 -0.36 6.45
C ALA A 124 -8.32 -1.87 6.36
N HIS A 125 -8.27 -2.44 5.15
CA HIS A 125 -8.50 -3.86 4.94
C HIS A 125 -7.48 -4.73 5.68
N LYS A 126 -6.19 -4.38 5.61
CA LYS A 126 -5.13 -5.16 6.26
C LYS A 126 -5.20 -5.15 7.79
N VAL A 127 -5.90 -4.20 8.41
CA VAL A 127 -6.10 -4.14 9.87
C VAL A 127 -7.53 -4.49 10.29
N GLY A 128 -8.35 -5.02 9.38
CA GLY A 128 -9.72 -5.45 9.68
C GLY A 128 -10.74 -4.32 9.87
N ARG A 129 -10.44 -3.09 9.45
CA ARG A 129 -11.34 -1.94 9.50
C ARG A 129 -12.29 -1.92 8.30
N PHE A 130 -13.19 -2.90 8.27
CA PHE A 130 -14.14 -3.08 7.16
C PHE A 130 -15.19 -1.99 7.08
N ASP A 131 -15.44 -1.27 8.17
CA ASP A 131 -16.23 -0.04 8.22
C ASP A 131 -15.67 1.05 7.29
N LEU A 132 -14.36 1.05 7.04
CA LEU A 132 -13.70 1.97 6.11
C LEU A 132 -13.36 1.32 4.78
N SER A 133 -12.84 0.09 4.80
CA SER A 133 -12.40 -0.56 3.55
C SER A 133 -13.56 -0.86 2.61
N SER A 134 -14.74 -1.21 3.15
CA SER A 134 -15.89 -1.57 2.31
C SER A 134 -16.50 -0.36 1.59
N PRO A 135 -16.75 0.80 2.26
CA PRO A 135 -17.11 2.03 1.57
C PRO A 135 -16.06 2.47 0.55
N ALA A 136 -14.77 2.48 0.93
CA ALA A 136 -13.68 2.84 0.03
C ALA A 136 -13.70 1.99 -1.26
N TRP A 137 -13.87 0.67 -1.10
CA TRP A 137 -14.03 -0.25 -2.22
C TRP A 137 -15.30 0.01 -3.03
N GLY A 138 -16.42 0.32 -2.37
CA GLY A 138 -17.67 0.72 -3.00
C GLY A 138 -17.47 1.85 -4.00
N TYR A 139 -16.78 2.92 -3.59
CA TYR A 139 -16.39 4.04 -4.45
C TYR A 139 -15.47 3.60 -5.59
N LEU A 140 -14.44 2.79 -5.30
CA LEU A 140 -13.46 2.33 -6.29
C LEU A 140 -14.10 1.49 -7.41
N ARG A 141 -15.18 0.76 -7.12
CA ARG A 141 -15.89 -0.01 -8.15
C ARG A 141 -16.49 0.88 -9.25
N GLY A 142 -16.72 2.17 -8.98
CA GLY A 142 -17.20 3.13 -9.97
C GLY A 142 -16.21 3.42 -11.10
N PHE A 143 -14.91 3.15 -10.92
CA PHE A 143 -13.87 3.37 -11.94
C PHE A 143 -13.63 2.17 -12.84
N ARG A 144 -14.38 1.08 -12.67
CA ARG A 144 -14.28 -0.07 -13.57
C ARG A 144 -14.66 0.36 -14.97
N HIS A 145 -13.84 0.02 -15.95
CA HIS A 145 -14.17 0.26 -17.34
C HIS A 145 -15.43 -0.54 -17.70
N VAL A 146 -16.39 0.10 -18.37
CA VAL A 146 -17.55 -0.60 -18.94
C VAL A 146 -17.02 -1.63 -19.93
N GLY A 147 -17.23 -2.92 -19.65
CA GLY A 147 -16.67 -4.04 -20.42
C GLY A 147 -15.68 -4.93 -19.64
N GLN A 148 -15.23 -4.53 -18.45
CA GLN A 148 -14.64 -5.47 -17.48
C GLN A 148 -15.73 -6.02 -16.56
N GLU A 149 -16.65 -6.80 -17.16
CA GLU A 149 -17.50 -7.69 -16.37
C GLU A 149 -16.59 -8.60 -15.52
N VAL A 150 -17.02 -8.84 -14.28
CA VAL A 150 -16.58 -10.02 -13.52
C VAL A 150 -16.61 -11.17 -14.52
N LEU A 151 -15.47 -11.84 -14.72
CA LEU A 151 -15.39 -12.99 -15.62
C LEU A 151 -16.68 -13.80 -15.46
N PRO A 152 -17.58 -13.84 -16.45
CA PRO A 152 -18.63 -14.83 -16.41
C PRO A 152 -17.90 -16.16 -16.23
N SER A 153 -18.38 -17.04 -15.34
CA SER A 153 -17.79 -18.36 -15.07
C SER A 153 -17.78 -19.29 -16.31
N THR A 154 -18.03 -18.74 -17.49
CA THR A 154 -18.04 -19.34 -18.80
C THR A 154 -17.50 -18.30 -19.79
N MET A 155 -16.27 -18.49 -20.29
CA MET A 155 -15.71 -17.65 -21.36
C MET A 155 -16.52 -17.81 -22.66
N PRO A 156 -17.01 -16.75 -23.32
CA PRO A 156 -17.38 -16.77 -24.72
C PRO A 156 -16.15 -16.45 -25.62
N PRO A 157 -16.17 -16.87 -26.90
CA PRO A 157 -15.01 -16.79 -27.78
C PRO A 157 -14.71 -15.34 -28.22
N ALA A 158 -13.42 -15.09 -28.42
CA ALA A 158 -12.84 -13.78 -28.68
C ALA A 158 -13.37 -13.08 -29.96
N GLY A 159 -13.73 -11.81 -29.82
CA GLY A 159 -14.05 -10.95 -30.96
C GLY A 159 -14.16 -9.46 -30.63
N LEU A 160 -13.14 -8.71 -31.08
CA LEU A 160 -13.18 -7.32 -31.58
C LEU A 160 -13.16 -6.10 -30.60
N THR A 161 -11.96 -5.51 -30.51
CA THR A 161 -11.56 -4.10 -30.70
C THR A 161 -12.50 -2.92 -30.40
N GLY A 162 -12.01 -1.97 -29.57
CA GLY A 162 -12.45 -0.55 -29.56
C GLY A 162 -11.66 0.32 -28.55
N PRO A 163 -11.38 1.62 -28.83
CA PRO A 163 -10.26 2.36 -28.23
C PRO A 163 -10.57 3.22 -26.98
N SER A 164 -9.46 3.60 -26.36
CA SER A 164 -9.16 4.45 -25.19
C SER A 164 -9.82 5.82 -25.12
N LYS A 165 -10.03 6.33 -23.88
CA LYS A 165 -9.99 7.76 -23.55
C LYS A 165 -9.36 8.00 -22.17
N CYS A 166 -8.42 8.95 -22.11
CA CYS A 166 -8.18 9.79 -20.94
C CYS A 166 -9.26 10.88 -20.89
#